data_AF-A0A6J5VJM5-F1
#
_entry.id   AF-A0A6J5VJM5-F1
#
_cell.length_a   1.000
_cell.length_b   1.000
_cell.length_c   1.000
_cell.angle_alpha   90.00
_cell.angle_beta   90.00
_cell.angle_gamma   90.00
#
_symmetry.space_group_name_H-M   'P 1'
#
loop_
_entity.id
_entity.type
_entity.pdbx_description
1 polymer ?
#
loop_
_entity_poly.entity_id
_entity_poly.type
_entity_poly.pdbx_seq_one_letter_code
_entity_poly.pdbx_strand_id
1 'polypeptide(L)'
;MASSIAKVLQLLCIIFFSTTCSALHNSSSSSSTNTTKFNPNLSSIRSFCKSTPYPDVCFDSLKLSVSINISPNIITYLLQSLQVAISEAGKLSDLFYKAGQYSNIVEKQKGAIQDCKELHQITLSSLQRSVSRVRAGNTKKLNDARAYLSAALTNKNTCLEGLDSASGPMKPALVNSLTSTYKYVSNSLSVISKPRAPKGGTNRRLLAVPTWMSRKDRRILESSGDKYDPSEVLTVAADGTGNFTTITDAVNFAPNNSYDRTIIYVKEGVYVENVEIPSYKTNIVLLGDGRDITVITGNRSVVDGWTTFRSATLAVSGEGFLARDITFENTAGPEKHQAVALRVNADFAAIYKCIINGYQDTLYVHSFRQFYRECDIFGTIDYIFGNAAVIFQGCDIVSKMPMPGQFTVITAQSRDTADEDTGISIQNCSIVATDDLHSSIVKSYLGRPWRVFSRTVYLESYVGDFIDPTGWRQWSGDLGLDTLYYGEYENYGPGSGTENRVKWTGYHIMDYYDAANFTVSEFIIGDEWLQATSFPYDDGI
;
A
#
# COMPACT_ATOMS: atom_id res chain seq x y z
N MET A 1 -26.28 -18.77 -41.67
CA MET A 1 -25.38 -17.84 -42.38
C MET A 1 -24.52 -17.17 -41.32
N ALA A 2 -23.48 -17.79 -40.77
CA ALA A 2 -22.22 -18.23 -41.37
C ALA A 2 -21.41 -17.07 -41.97
N SER A 3 -20.19 -16.90 -41.44
CA SER A 3 -19.08 -16.05 -41.89
C SER A 3 -19.09 -14.58 -41.42
N SER A 4 -18.28 -14.27 -40.39
CA SER A 4 -16.97 -13.63 -40.61
C SER A 4 -16.41 -13.01 -39.32
N ILE A 5 -15.91 -13.83 -38.38
CA ILE A 5 -14.97 -13.40 -37.32
C ILE A 5 -14.00 -14.57 -37.07
N ALA A 6 -12.93 -14.67 -37.86
CA ALA A 6 -11.79 -15.56 -37.58
C ALA A 6 -10.64 -15.35 -38.58
N LYS A 7 -10.01 -14.16 -38.61
CA LYS A 7 -8.66 -13.97 -39.15
C LYS A 7 -8.06 -12.74 -38.47
N VAL A 8 -7.12 -12.95 -37.54
CA VAL A 8 -5.80 -12.28 -37.36
C VAL A 8 -5.26 -12.71 -35.97
N LEU A 9 -5.19 -14.02 -35.74
CA LEU A 9 -4.41 -14.58 -34.64
C LEU A 9 -3.83 -15.91 -35.13
N GLN A 10 -2.61 -15.83 -35.68
CA GLN A 10 -1.64 -16.91 -35.92
C GLN A 10 -0.76 -16.54 -37.12
N LEU A 11 0.40 -15.94 -36.85
CA LEU A 11 1.57 -16.15 -37.70
C LEU A 11 2.85 -15.93 -36.88
N LEU A 12 3.77 -16.88 -37.05
CA LEU A 12 5.20 -16.83 -36.72
C LEU A 12 5.65 -17.45 -35.39
N CYS A 13 5.40 -18.76 -35.29
CA CYS A 13 6.36 -19.70 -34.70
C CYS A 13 6.73 -20.75 -35.77
N ILE A 14 8.05 -20.99 -35.90
CA ILE A 14 8.72 -22.20 -36.44
C ILE A 14 8.85 -22.34 -37.98
N ILE A 15 10.05 -22.04 -38.50
CA ILE A 15 10.81 -22.81 -39.51
C ILE A 15 12.30 -22.59 -39.12
N PHE A 16 13.10 -23.58 -38.77
CA PHE A 16 13.83 -24.47 -39.68
C PHE A 16 14.31 -25.75 -38.97
N PHE A 17 14.06 -26.91 -39.59
CA PHE A 17 14.83 -28.15 -39.42
C PHE A 17 14.84 -28.92 -40.74
N SER A 18 16.03 -29.21 -41.25
CA SER A 18 16.42 -30.33 -42.13
C SER A 18 17.90 -30.10 -42.48
N THR A 19 18.86 -31.02 -42.43
CA THR A 19 18.90 -32.47 -42.71
C THR A 19 20.15 -33.10 -42.07
N THR A 20 20.06 -34.42 -41.87
CA THR A 20 21.02 -35.41 -41.34
C THR A 20 22.32 -35.62 -42.14
N CYS A 21 23.41 -36.00 -41.46
CA CYS A 21 24.29 -37.11 -41.88
C CYS A 21 25.19 -37.59 -40.73
N SER A 22 25.33 -38.91 -40.60
CA SER A 22 26.09 -39.62 -39.56
C SER A 22 27.46 -40.09 -40.07
N ALA A 23 28.36 -40.36 -39.11
CA ALA A 23 29.53 -41.27 -39.11
C ALA A 23 30.97 -40.70 -39.27
N LEU A 24 31.63 -40.59 -38.10
CA LEU A 24 32.99 -40.99 -37.71
C LEU A 24 34.15 -40.95 -38.73
N HIS A 25 35.19 -40.14 -38.43
CA HIS A 25 36.54 -40.68 -38.22
C HIS A 25 37.45 -39.76 -37.37
N ASN A 26 38.45 -40.39 -36.77
CA ASN A 26 39.29 -39.98 -35.65
C ASN A 26 40.49 -39.15 -36.14
N SER A 27 40.86 -38.04 -35.49
CA SER A 27 42.27 -37.61 -35.40
C SER A 27 42.48 -36.56 -34.31
N SER A 28 43.42 -36.90 -33.44
CA SER A 28 43.99 -36.12 -32.36
C SER A 28 44.55 -34.78 -32.81
N SER A 29 44.15 -33.69 -32.16
CA SER A 29 45.01 -32.50 -32.03
C SER A 29 44.78 -31.83 -30.68
N SER A 30 45.89 -31.71 -29.96
CA SER A 30 46.05 -31.05 -28.68
C SER A 30 45.56 -29.60 -28.73
N SER A 31 44.52 -29.27 -27.97
CA SER A 31 44.23 -27.88 -27.61
C SER A 31 44.19 -27.76 -26.09
N SER A 32 45.10 -26.90 -25.61
CA SER A 32 45.23 -26.44 -24.25
C SER A 32 43.91 -25.86 -23.76
N THR A 33 43.16 -26.64 -22.98
CA THR A 33 42.08 -26.09 -22.17
C THR A 33 42.71 -25.33 -21.01
N ASN A 34 42.87 -24.02 -21.23
CA ASN A 34 42.96 -23.05 -20.16
C ASN A 34 41.78 -23.31 -19.22
N THR A 35 42.06 -23.94 -18.09
CA THR A 35 41.14 -24.00 -16.96
C THR A 35 40.92 -22.56 -16.51
N THR A 36 39.82 -21.96 -16.94
CA THR A 36 39.28 -20.76 -16.31
C THR A 36 39.13 -21.09 -14.84
N LYS A 37 39.98 -20.48 -14.00
CA LYS A 37 39.89 -20.59 -12.54
C LYS A 37 38.45 -20.25 -12.15
N PHE A 38 37.65 -21.27 -11.84
CA PHE A 38 36.29 -21.10 -11.37
C PHE A 38 36.35 -20.27 -10.09
N ASN A 39 35.81 -19.05 -10.13
CA ASN A 39 35.71 -18.22 -8.93
C ASN A 39 34.52 -18.73 -8.10
N PRO A 40 34.75 -19.36 -6.93
CA PRO A 40 33.69 -19.97 -6.13
C PRO A 40 32.65 -18.95 -5.63
N ASN A 41 33.01 -17.66 -5.56
CA ASN A 41 32.07 -16.61 -5.16
C ASN A 41 31.00 -16.35 -6.24
N LEU A 42 31.32 -16.54 -7.54
CA LEU A 42 30.35 -16.33 -8.62
C LEU A 42 29.27 -17.41 -8.65
N SER A 43 29.62 -18.67 -8.36
CA SER A 43 28.63 -19.75 -8.27
C SER A 43 27.71 -19.57 -7.06
N SER A 44 28.24 -19.14 -5.91
CA SER A 44 27.44 -18.82 -4.73
C SER A 44 26.45 -17.68 -4.98
N ILE A 45 26.85 -16.61 -5.66
CA ILE A 45 25.95 -15.49 -6.02
C ILE A 45 24.84 -15.97 -6.98
N ARG A 46 25.19 -16.78 -7.99
CA ARG A 46 24.21 -17.31 -8.93
C ARG A 46 23.17 -18.19 -8.23
N SER A 47 23.62 -19.04 -7.29
CA SER A 47 22.72 -19.84 -6.46
C SER A 47 21.80 -18.97 -5.60
N PHE A 48 22.35 -17.93 -4.96
CA PHE A 48 21.58 -16.98 -4.14
C PHE A 48 20.49 -16.25 -4.94
N CYS A 49 20.83 -15.74 -6.13
CA CYS A 49 19.92 -14.99 -6.99
C CYS A 49 18.82 -15.82 -7.66
N LYS A 50 18.99 -17.15 -7.76
CA LYS A 50 18.03 -18.05 -8.42
C LYS A 50 16.61 -17.97 -7.84
N SER A 51 16.51 -17.61 -6.56
CA SER A 51 15.23 -17.49 -5.84
C SER A 51 14.69 -16.07 -5.77
N THR A 52 15.29 -15.13 -6.51
CA THR A 52 14.77 -13.75 -6.61
C THR A 52 13.86 -13.61 -7.83
N PRO A 53 12.91 -12.65 -7.85
CA PRO A 53 12.00 -12.44 -8.98
C PRO A 53 12.72 -12.11 -10.29
N TYR A 54 13.90 -11.47 -10.22
CA TYR A 54 14.72 -11.13 -11.37
C TYR A 54 16.16 -11.66 -11.19
N PRO A 55 16.42 -12.96 -11.41
CA PRO A 55 17.71 -13.59 -11.13
C PRO A 55 18.90 -12.97 -11.87
N ASP A 56 18.73 -12.61 -13.13
CA ASP A 56 19.80 -12.02 -13.94
C ASP A 56 20.18 -10.63 -13.44
N VAL A 57 19.16 -9.81 -13.11
CA VAL A 57 19.36 -8.48 -12.52
C VAL A 57 20.07 -8.58 -11.16
N CYS A 58 19.68 -9.55 -10.33
CA CYS A 58 20.34 -9.83 -9.06
C CYS A 58 21.81 -10.22 -9.28
N PHE A 59 22.06 -11.17 -10.19
CA PHE A 59 23.40 -11.68 -10.46
C PHE A 59 24.33 -10.57 -10.98
N ASP A 60 23.83 -9.77 -11.93
CA ASP A 60 24.59 -8.67 -12.53
C ASP A 60 24.89 -7.53 -11.54
N SER A 61 24.02 -7.31 -10.57
CA SER A 61 24.24 -6.36 -9.47
C SER A 61 25.33 -6.82 -8.51
N LEU A 62 25.31 -8.11 -8.16
CA LEU A 62 26.17 -8.68 -7.14
C LEU A 62 27.54 -9.11 -7.68
N LYS A 63 27.67 -9.48 -8.97
CA LYS A 63 28.97 -9.89 -9.54
C LYS A 63 30.05 -8.82 -9.43
N LEU A 64 29.66 -7.53 -9.42
CA LEU A 64 30.58 -6.40 -9.24
C LEU A 64 31.18 -6.33 -7.82
N SER A 65 30.53 -6.98 -6.83
CA SER A 65 30.99 -7.01 -5.43
C SER A 65 32.05 -8.09 -5.15
N VAL A 66 32.27 -9.02 -6.09
CA VAL A 66 33.25 -10.13 -5.96
C VAL A 66 34.69 -9.62 -5.87
N SER A 67 34.95 -8.38 -6.29
CA SER A 67 36.25 -7.72 -6.22
C SER A 67 36.75 -7.43 -4.80
N ILE A 68 35.94 -7.63 -3.75
CA ILE A 68 36.22 -7.16 -2.37
C ILE A 68 36.44 -8.31 -1.36
N ASN A 69 36.39 -9.59 -1.78
CA ASN A 69 36.73 -10.75 -0.94
C ASN A 69 36.01 -10.81 0.43
N ILE A 70 34.73 -10.39 0.47
CA ILE A 70 33.91 -10.39 1.69
C ILE A 70 33.25 -11.77 1.88
N SER A 71 33.30 -12.32 3.09
CA SER A 71 32.57 -13.55 3.42
C SER A 71 31.06 -13.38 3.17
N PRO A 72 30.44 -14.25 2.36
CA PRO A 72 29.06 -14.06 1.92
C PRO A 72 28.06 -14.32 3.06
N ASN A 73 27.40 -13.26 3.51
CA ASN A 73 26.22 -13.31 4.40
C ASN A 73 25.05 -12.64 3.67
N ILE A 74 23.82 -13.14 3.88
CA ILE A 74 22.57 -12.58 3.33
C ILE A 74 22.44 -11.08 3.56
N ILE A 75 22.91 -10.56 4.70
CA ILE A 75 22.89 -9.12 5.01
C ILE A 75 23.80 -8.34 4.04
N THR A 76 24.99 -8.87 3.71
CA THR A 76 25.91 -8.23 2.76
C THR A 76 25.30 -8.16 1.36
N TYR A 77 24.71 -9.26 0.88
CA TYR A 77 24.05 -9.27 -0.43
C TYR A 77 22.85 -8.33 -0.49
N LEU A 78 22.08 -8.29 0.59
CA LEU A 78 20.94 -7.38 0.69
C LEU A 78 21.37 -5.92 0.68
N LEU A 79 22.38 -5.54 1.49
CA LEU A 79 22.91 -4.18 1.50
C LEU A 79 23.44 -3.77 0.13
N GLN A 80 24.14 -4.68 -0.57
CA GLN A 80 24.61 -4.43 -1.92
C GLN A 80 23.44 -4.26 -2.91
N SER A 81 22.41 -5.12 -2.85
CA SER A 81 21.21 -5.00 -3.70
C SER A 81 20.50 -3.67 -3.47
N LEU A 82 20.36 -3.26 -2.21
CA LEU A 82 19.76 -1.97 -1.84
C LEU A 82 20.59 -0.80 -2.37
N GLN A 83 21.92 -0.87 -2.28
CA GLN A 83 22.78 0.19 -2.79
C GLN A 83 22.67 0.35 -4.31
N VAL A 84 22.56 -0.76 -5.04
CA VAL A 84 22.30 -0.73 -6.49
C VAL A 84 20.91 -0.16 -6.77
N ALA A 85 19.88 -0.59 -6.03
CA ALA A 85 18.53 -0.04 -6.16
C ALA A 85 18.48 1.49 -5.93
N ILE A 86 19.19 2.00 -4.92
CA ILE A 86 19.33 3.44 -4.64
C ILE A 86 20.02 4.16 -5.81
N SER A 87 21.10 3.58 -6.34
CA SER A 87 21.84 4.15 -7.48
C SER A 87 20.95 4.26 -8.73
N GLU A 88 20.25 3.19 -9.10
CA GLU A 88 19.35 3.19 -10.27
C GLU A 88 18.11 4.07 -10.04
N ALA A 89 17.61 4.17 -8.81
CA ALA A 89 16.56 5.10 -8.44
C ALA A 89 17.03 6.56 -8.51
N GLY A 90 18.28 6.85 -8.15
CA GLY A 90 18.90 8.17 -8.32
C GLY A 90 18.92 8.62 -9.78
N LYS A 91 19.31 7.74 -10.70
CA LYS A 91 19.29 8.02 -12.15
C LYS A 91 17.88 8.31 -12.68
N LEU A 92 16.87 7.64 -12.13
CA LEU A 92 15.47 7.84 -12.51
C LEU A 92 14.96 9.22 -12.09
N SER A 93 15.47 9.81 -11.00
CA SER A 93 15.11 11.17 -10.58
C SER A 93 15.46 12.22 -11.64
N ASP A 94 16.61 12.08 -12.29
CA ASP A 94 17.02 12.98 -13.37
C ASP A 94 16.06 12.89 -14.57
N LEU A 95 15.53 11.70 -14.83
CA LEU A 95 14.56 11.48 -15.90
C LEU A 95 13.22 12.12 -15.57
N PHE A 96 12.73 12.00 -14.33
CA PHE A 96 11.52 12.69 -13.89
C PHE A 96 11.66 14.22 -13.90
N TYR A 97 12.84 14.74 -13.54
CA TYR A 97 13.12 16.17 -13.64
C TYR A 97 13.02 16.65 -15.10
N LYS A 98 13.66 15.94 -16.04
CA LYS A 98 13.56 16.24 -17.47
C LYS A 98 12.13 16.11 -17.99
N ALA A 99 11.42 15.05 -17.61
CA ALA A 99 10.04 14.81 -18.04
C ALA A 99 9.07 15.94 -17.67
N GLY A 100 9.34 16.66 -16.56
CA GLY A 100 8.52 17.81 -16.16
C GLY A 100 8.90 19.14 -16.78
N GLN A 101 10.05 19.26 -17.45
CA GLN A 101 10.51 20.50 -18.09
C GLN A 101 10.23 20.54 -19.59
N TYR A 102 10.26 19.39 -20.25
CA TYR A 102 9.95 19.28 -21.67
C TYR A 102 8.50 18.82 -21.81
N SER A 103 7.68 19.53 -22.58
CA SER A 103 6.28 19.24 -22.91
C SER A 103 6.11 17.97 -23.77
N ASN A 104 6.78 16.88 -23.38
CA ASN A 104 6.96 15.63 -24.12
C ASN A 104 6.14 14.47 -23.53
N ILE A 105 5.47 14.71 -22.40
CA ILE A 105 4.43 13.85 -21.87
C ILE A 105 3.15 14.68 -21.84
N VAL A 106 2.12 14.17 -22.51
CA VAL A 106 0.78 14.76 -22.54
C VAL A 106 -0.06 13.99 -21.55
N GLU A 107 -0.34 14.64 -20.41
CA GLU A 107 -1.13 14.09 -19.32
C GLU A 107 -2.63 14.23 -19.65
N LYS A 108 -3.35 13.11 -19.70
CA LYS A 108 -4.82 13.12 -19.81
C LYS A 108 -5.46 13.48 -18.47
N GLN A 109 -4.91 12.93 -17.39
CA GLN A 109 -5.27 13.26 -16.01
C GLN A 109 -4.20 14.19 -15.43
N LYS A 110 -4.64 15.29 -14.83
CA LYS A 110 -3.79 16.31 -14.21
C LYS A 110 -2.96 15.69 -13.08
N GLY A 111 -1.64 15.86 -13.19
CA GLY A 111 -0.70 15.57 -12.12
C GLY A 111 -0.14 14.15 -12.09
N ALA A 112 -0.34 13.32 -13.12
CA ALA A 112 0.26 11.99 -13.23
C ALA A 112 1.81 12.01 -13.11
N ILE A 113 2.48 12.98 -13.73
CA ILE A 113 3.95 13.15 -13.61
C ILE A 113 4.35 13.67 -12.24
N GLN A 114 3.51 14.51 -11.65
CA GLN A 114 3.73 15.02 -10.30
C GLN A 114 3.57 13.89 -9.27
N ASP A 115 2.58 13.01 -9.44
CA ASP A 115 2.39 11.78 -8.64
C ASP A 115 3.63 10.91 -8.71
N CYS A 116 4.11 10.63 -9.91
CA CYS A 116 5.33 9.86 -10.11
C CYS A 116 6.55 10.46 -9.40
N LYS A 117 6.72 11.80 -9.43
CA LYS A 117 7.82 12.49 -8.76
C LYS A 117 7.75 12.33 -7.25
N GLU A 118 6.58 12.60 -6.65
CA GLU A 118 6.36 12.50 -5.21
C GLU A 118 6.52 11.06 -4.72
N LEU A 119 5.89 10.12 -5.39
CA LEU A 119 5.98 8.68 -5.09
C LEU A 119 7.42 8.17 -5.21
N HIS A 120 8.18 8.64 -6.20
CA HIS A 120 9.59 8.29 -6.36
C HIS A 120 10.49 8.90 -5.28
N GLN A 121 10.23 10.14 -4.84
CA GLN A 121 10.92 10.74 -3.72
C GLN A 121 10.69 9.96 -2.41
N ILE A 122 9.46 9.54 -2.17
CA ILE A 122 9.11 8.66 -1.03
C ILE A 122 9.85 7.33 -1.16
N THR A 123 9.91 6.73 -2.35
CA THR A 123 10.69 5.51 -2.59
C THR A 123 12.16 5.67 -2.25
N LEU A 124 12.80 6.77 -2.68
CA LEU A 124 14.21 7.02 -2.37
C LEU A 124 14.47 7.10 -0.86
N SER A 125 13.61 7.80 -0.13
CA SER A 125 13.66 7.84 1.34
C SER A 125 13.48 6.45 1.95
N SER A 126 12.49 5.68 1.50
CA SER A 126 12.25 4.30 1.93
C SER A 126 13.46 3.40 1.70
N LEU A 127 14.11 3.48 0.53
CA LEU A 127 15.30 2.69 0.23
C LEU A 127 16.48 3.04 1.15
N GLN A 128 16.73 4.33 1.37
CA GLN A 128 17.78 4.80 2.29
C GLN A 128 17.51 4.36 3.73
N ARG A 129 16.26 4.44 4.18
CA ARG A 129 15.84 3.94 5.50
C ARG A 129 16.05 2.44 5.60
N SER A 130 15.67 1.66 4.58
CA SER A 130 15.89 0.21 4.55
C SER A 130 17.36 -0.17 4.74
N VAL A 131 18.32 0.58 4.20
CA VAL A 131 19.75 0.34 4.44
C VAL A 131 20.09 0.43 5.94
N SER A 132 19.62 1.48 6.63
CA SER A 132 19.85 1.64 8.08
C SER A 132 19.22 0.50 8.89
N ARG A 133 18.03 0.06 8.50
CA ARG A 133 17.27 -1.02 9.14
C ARG A 133 17.95 -2.37 8.96
N VAL A 134 18.42 -2.67 7.75
CA VAL A 134 19.16 -3.90 7.45
C VAL A 134 20.50 -3.96 8.18
N ARG A 135 21.23 -2.83 8.29
CA ARG A 135 22.48 -2.76 9.06
C ARG A 135 22.28 -3.08 10.54
N ALA A 136 21.14 -2.72 11.12
CA ALA A 136 20.81 -3.06 12.51
C ALA A 136 20.60 -4.58 12.72
N GLY A 137 20.28 -5.34 11.66
CA GLY A 137 20.36 -6.81 11.61
C GLY A 137 19.32 -7.59 12.43
N ASN A 138 18.52 -6.94 13.28
CA ASN A 138 17.48 -7.58 14.08
C ASN A 138 16.15 -7.72 13.33
N THR A 139 15.33 -8.70 13.73
CA THR A 139 14.07 -9.06 13.04
C THR A 139 13.11 -7.90 12.90
N LYS A 140 12.89 -7.12 13.98
CA LYS A 140 11.97 -5.96 13.98
C LYS A 140 12.37 -4.94 12.91
N LYS A 141 13.67 -4.62 12.83
CA LYS A 141 14.18 -3.69 11.82
C LYS A 141 14.10 -4.27 10.41
N LEU A 142 14.25 -5.57 10.24
CA LEU A 142 14.03 -6.20 8.92
C LEU A 142 12.56 -6.11 8.49
N ASN A 143 11.60 -6.20 9.42
CA ASN A 143 10.19 -5.99 9.12
C ASN A 143 9.93 -4.53 8.69
N ASP A 144 10.54 -3.54 9.35
CA ASP A 144 10.50 -2.14 8.89
C ASP A 144 11.02 -2.01 7.45
N ALA A 145 12.16 -2.64 7.14
CA ALA A 145 12.72 -2.62 5.79
C ALA A 145 11.79 -3.28 4.76
N ARG A 146 11.11 -4.37 5.13
CA ARG A 146 10.11 -5.04 4.29
C ARG A 146 8.91 -4.12 4.00
N ALA A 147 8.39 -3.43 5.01
CA ALA A 147 7.31 -2.45 4.84
C ALA A 147 7.72 -1.31 3.90
N TYR A 148 8.92 -0.76 4.06
CA TYR A 148 9.45 0.31 3.21
C TYR A 148 9.62 -0.11 1.75
N LEU A 149 10.13 -1.33 1.51
CA LEU A 149 10.30 -1.86 0.15
C LEU A 149 8.96 -2.25 -0.50
N SER A 150 7.99 -2.75 0.27
CA SER A 150 6.64 -3.01 -0.22
C SER A 150 5.97 -1.70 -0.66
N ALA A 151 6.06 -0.65 0.17
CA ALA A 151 5.56 0.68 -0.17
C ALA A 151 6.24 1.26 -1.44
N ALA A 152 7.54 1.04 -1.63
CA ALA A 152 8.23 1.43 -2.85
C ALA A 152 7.64 0.73 -4.11
N LEU A 153 7.34 -0.57 -4.04
CA LEU A 153 6.72 -1.28 -5.16
C LEU A 153 5.29 -0.76 -5.44
N THR A 154 4.52 -0.42 -4.41
CA THR A 154 3.22 0.26 -4.55
C THR A 154 3.38 1.59 -5.27
N ASN A 155 4.30 2.45 -4.82
CA ASN A 155 4.58 3.75 -5.42
C ASN A 155 4.86 3.65 -6.94
N LYS A 156 5.63 2.63 -7.35
CA LYS A 156 5.87 2.32 -8.76
C LYS A 156 4.59 1.96 -9.50
N ASN A 157 3.75 1.10 -8.93
CA ASN A 157 2.50 0.67 -9.56
C ASN A 157 1.54 1.85 -9.79
N THR A 158 1.34 2.70 -8.79
CA THR A 158 0.49 3.90 -8.92
C THR A 158 1.04 4.89 -9.95
N CYS A 159 2.36 5.10 -9.98
CA CYS A 159 2.98 5.91 -11.03
C CYS A 159 2.76 5.32 -12.44
N LEU A 160 2.92 3.99 -12.60
CA LEU A 160 2.66 3.32 -13.89
C LEU A 160 1.20 3.46 -14.34
N GLU A 161 0.24 3.36 -13.43
CA GLU A 161 -1.18 3.55 -13.71
C GLU A 161 -1.49 4.97 -14.16
N GLY A 162 -0.95 5.99 -13.48
CA GLY A 162 -1.06 7.38 -13.92
C GLY A 162 -0.50 7.59 -15.32
N LEU A 163 0.68 7.00 -15.61
CA LEU A 163 1.33 7.05 -16.92
C LEU A 163 0.57 6.28 -18.01
N ASP A 164 -0.25 5.28 -17.66
CA ASP A 164 -1.02 4.52 -18.64
C ASP A 164 -2.01 5.42 -19.39
N SER A 165 -2.62 6.37 -18.68
CA SER A 165 -3.51 7.38 -19.25
C SER A 165 -2.79 8.46 -20.07
N ALA A 166 -1.48 8.64 -19.86
CA ALA A 166 -0.67 9.65 -20.53
C ALA A 166 -0.22 9.22 -21.94
N SER A 167 0.27 10.18 -22.73
CA SER A 167 0.82 9.95 -24.08
C SER A 167 2.07 10.79 -24.32
N GLY A 168 2.71 10.64 -25.49
CA GLY A 168 3.89 11.42 -25.89
C GLY A 168 5.18 10.60 -26.01
N PRO A 169 6.20 11.15 -26.69
CA PRO A 169 7.41 10.41 -27.08
C PRO A 169 8.26 9.93 -25.91
N MET A 170 8.16 10.56 -24.73
CA MET A 170 8.97 10.20 -23.57
C MET A 170 8.33 9.11 -22.69
N LYS A 171 7.02 8.83 -22.86
CA LYS A 171 6.31 7.80 -22.07
C LYS A 171 6.99 6.42 -22.13
N PRO A 172 7.35 5.87 -23.31
CA PRO A 172 7.98 4.55 -23.37
C PRO A 172 9.32 4.50 -22.63
N ALA A 173 10.15 5.53 -22.78
CA ALA A 173 11.43 5.62 -22.08
C ALA A 173 11.23 5.67 -20.56
N LEU A 174 10.28 6.47 -20.09
CA LEU A 174 9.97 6.60 -18.67
C LEU A 174 9.43 5.29 -18.07
N VAL A 175 8.47 4.65 -18.73
CA VAL A 175 7.91 3.36 -18.32
C VAL A 175 8.99 2.28 -18.27
N ASN A 176 9.87 2.23 -19.28
CA ASN A 176 10.96 1.26 -19.33
C ASN A 176 11.99 1.49 -18.21
N SER A 177 12.37 2.74 -17.96
CA SER A 177 13.29 3.10 -16.88
C SER A 177 12.68 2.78 -15.51
N LEU A 178 11.43 3.17 -15.28
CA LEU A 178 10.71 2.87 -14.04
C LEU A 178 10.62 1.34 -13.80
N THR A 179 10.20 0.59 -14.81
CA THR A 179 10.10 -0.87 -14.72
C THR A 179 11.47 -1.50 -14.44
N SER A 180 12.53 -1.03 -15.08
CA SER A 180 13.88 -1.59 -14.91
C SER A 180 14.47 -1.27 -13.54
N THR A 181 14.33 -0.03 -13.06
CA THR A 181 14.81 0.41 -11.74
C THR A 181 14.15 -0.38 -10.61
N TYR A 182 12.84 -0.64 -10.69
CA TYR A 182 12.15 -1.32 -9.60
C TYR A 182 12.34 -2.85 -9.59
N LYS A 183 12.97 -3.45 -10.60
CA LYS A 183 13.45 -4.84 -10.53
C LYS A 183 14.48 -5.02 -9.40
N TYR A 184 15.36 -4.03 -9.19
CA TYR A 184 16.34 -4.05 -8.10
C TYR A 184 15.66 -3.94 -6.72
N VAL A 185 14.59 -3.16 -6.62
CA VAL A 185 13.77 -3.04 -5.40
C VAL A 185 13.09 -4.37 -5.09
N SER A 186 12.45 -4.99 -6.09
CA SER A 186 11.79 -6.29 -5.96
C SER A 186 12.76 -7.41 -5.54
N ASN A 187 13.95 -7.48 -6.14
CA ASN A 187 14.98 -8.42 -5.71
C ASN A 187 15.40 -8.18 -4.25
N SER A 188 15.54 -6.91 -3.84
CA SER A 188 15.90 -6.56 -2.46
C SER A 188 14.80 -6.98 -1.48
N LEU A 189 13.54 -6.79 -1.83
CA LEU A 189 12.39 -7.22 -1.03
C LEU A 189 12.38 -8.74 -0.88
N SER A 190 12.48 -9.49 -1.98
CA SER A 190 12.48 -10.95 -1.97
C SER A 190 13.57 -11.55 -1.09
N VAL A 191 14.76 -10.93 -1.05
CA VAL A 191 15.84 -11.36 -0.16
C VAL A 191 15.49 -11.18 1.32
N ILE A 192 14.76 -10.12 1.70
CA ILE A 192 14.28 -9.88 3.07
C ILE A 192 13.08 -10.77 3.42
N SER A 193 12.24 -11.09 2.44
CA SER A 193 11.00 -11.84 2.63
C SER A 193 11.20 -13.35 2.84
N LYS A 194 12.41 -13.87 2.56
CA LYS A 194 12.76 -15.27 2.83
C LYS A 194 12.58 -15.64 4.32
N PRO A 195 11.88 -16.74 4.65
CA PRO A 195 11.73 -17.20 6.02
C PRO A 195 13.11 -17.44 6.65
N ARG A 196 13.38 -16.80 7.79
CA ARG A 196 14.42 -17.29 8.70
C ARG A 196 13.79 -18.43 9.49
N ALA A 197 14.50 -19.55 9.61
CA ALA A 197 14.05 -20.69 10.40
C ALA A 197 13.53 -20.22 11.77
N PRO A 198 12.39 -20.74 12.25
CA PRO A 198 11.83 -20.34 13.52
C PRO A 198 12.83 -20.66 14.63
N LYS A 199 13.30 -19.64 15.35
CA LYS A 199 13.90 -19.88 16.67
C LYS A 199 12.73 -20.05 17.63
N GLY A 200 12.41 -21.30 17.95
CA GLY A 200 11.50 -21.63 19.03
C GLY A 200 11.91 -20.89 20.31
N GLY A 201 10.96 -20.17 20.89
CA GLY A 201 11.16 -19.38 22.09
C GLY A 201 9.94 -18.56 22.42
N THR A 202 8.97 -19.19 23.08
CA THR A 202 7.91 -18.52 23.85
C THR A 202 8.55 -17.75 24.99
N ASN A 203 8.98 -16.52 24.74
CA ASN A 203 9.29 -15.57 25.79
C ASN A 203 8.23 -14.47 25.75
N ARG A 204 7.22 -14.60 26.62
CA ARG A 204 6.42 -13.47 27.09
C ARG A 204 7.40 -12.40 27.58
N ARG A 205 7.55 -11.32 26.84
CA ARG A 205 8.41 -10.19 27.21
C ARG A 205 7.53 -9.07 27.74
N LEU A 206 7.82 -8.66 28.97
CA LEU A 206 7.29 -7.44 29.56
C LEU A 206 7.65 -6.23 28.69
N LEU A 207 6.62 -5.42 28.42
CA LEU A 207 6.66 -4.18 27.64
C LEU A 207 7.78 -3.26 28.15
N ALA A 208 8.77 -3.01 27.29
CA ALA A 208 9.68 -1.89 27.45
C ALA A 208 9.12 -0.71 26.66
N VAL A 209 8.88 0.41 27.36
CA VAL A 209 8.48 1.68 26.75
C VAL A 209 9.54 2.11 25.72
N PRO A 210 9.17 2.51 24.49
CA PRO A 210 10.14 2.98 23.51
C PRO A 210 10.92 4.19 24.02
N THR A 211 12.25 4.20 23.84
CA THR A 211 13.15 5.27 24.31
C THR A 211 13.13 6.52 23.43
N TRP A 212 12.08 6.74 22.63
CA TRP A 212 11.95 7.89 21.72
C TRP A 212 10.78 8.82 22.06
N MET A 213 10.18 8.72 23.25
CA MET A 213 9.15 9.65 23.69
C MET A 213 9.16 9.81 25.22
N SER A 214 8.98 11.05 25.71
CA SER A 214 9.08 11.37 27.13
C SER A 214 7.73 11.16 27.84
N ARG A 215 7.72 11.09 29.17
CA ARG A 215 6.50 10.93 29.98
C ARG A 215 5.47 12.07 29.82
N LYS A 216 5.82 13.16 29.11
CA LYS A 216 4.96 14.35 28.91
C LYS A 216 3.87 14.12 27.85
N ASP A 217 4.07 13.18 26.92
CA ASP A 217 3.13 12.90 25.81
C ASP A 217 1.90 12.08 26.22
N ARG A 218 1.86 11.58 27.46
CA ARG A 218 0.78 10.75 27.99
C ARG A 218 -0.39 11.56 28.59
N ARG A 219 -0.31 12.90 28.62
CA ARG A 219 -1.19 13.74 29.43
C ARG A 219 -1.81 14.92 28.69
N ILE A 220 -2.12 14.77 27.40
CA ILE A 220 -2.83 15.79 26.62
C ILE A 220 -3.99 15.13 25.87
N LEU A 221 -4.93 14.55 26.62
CA LEU A 221 -6.33 14.35 26.22
C LEU A 221 -7.30 14.53 27.41
N GLU A 222 -6.84 15.13 28.52
CA GLU A 222 -7.68 15.41 29.71
C GLU A 222 -7.42 16.83 30.25
N SER A 223 -8.32 17.76 29.90
CA SER A 223 -8.70 19.03 30.56
C SER A 223 -7.73 20.25 30.65
N SER A 224 -8.23 21.36 30.09
CA SER A 224 -8.21 22.81 30.45
C SER A 224 -7.19 23.42 31.45
N GLY A 225 -6.54 24.52 31.03
CA GLY A 225 -6.10 25.62 31.93
C GLY A 225 -4.76 26.31 31.59
N ASP A 226 -4.84 27.45 30.89
CA ASP A 226 -3.94 28.63 30.81
C ASP A 226 -2.44 28.56 31.20
N LYS A 227 -1.57 28.40 30.18
CA LYS A 227 -0.36 29.21 29.86
C LYS A 227 0.48 28.50 28.80
N TYR A 228 0.89 29.21 27.75
CA TYR A 228 1.56 28.63 26.59
C TYR A 228 2.99 28.09 26.86
N ASP A 229 3.21 26.82 26.49
CA ASP A 229 4.41 25.95 26.48
C ASP A 229 4.32 25.16 25.13
N PRO A 230 5.41 24.67 24.48
CA PRO A 230 5.47 24.13 23.10
C PRO A 230 4.53 22.95 22.73
N SER A 231 3.62 22.60 23.64
CA SER A 231 2.31 22.00 23.43
C SER A 231 1.25 22.98 22.85
N GLU A 232 1.61 23.96 22.00
CA GLU A 232 0.60 24.80 21.33
C GLU A 232 -0.14 23.97 20.30
N VAL A 233 -1.36 23.59 20.68
CA VAL A 233 -2.36 23.10 19.77
C VAL A 233 -2.64 24.19 18.73
N LEU A 234 -2.33 23.94 17.46
CA LEU A 234 -2.67 24.84 16.36
C LEU A 234 -4.18 24.77 16.17
N THR A 235 -4.90 25.82 16.57
CA THR A 235 -6.35 25.84 16.47
C THR A 235 -6.77 26.37 15.10
N VAL A 236 -7.58 25.60 14.40
CA VAL A 236 -8.24 25.98 13.15
C VAL A 236 -9.70 26.25 13.45
N ALA A 237 -10.21 27.41 13.05
CA ALA A 237 -11.60 27.77 13.20
C ALA A 237 -12.08 28.61 12.02
N ALA A 238 -13.09 28.11 11.30
CA ALA A 238 -13.64 28.81 10.13
C ALA A 238 -14.23 30.20 10.46
N ASP A 239 -14.65 30.42 11.70
CA ASP A 239 -15.18 31.69 12.22
C ASP A 239 -14.10 32.73 12.57
N GLY A 240 -12.81 32.38 12.42
CA GLY A 240 -11.69 33.26 12.74
C GLY A 240 -11.32 33.32 14.23
N THR A 241 -11.90 32.47 15.08
CA THR A 241 -11.58 32.41 16.52
C THR A 241 -10.31 31.59 16.84
N GLY A 242 -9.76 30.87 15.85
CA GLY A 242 -8.55 30.06 15.96
C GLY A 242 -7.28 30.81 15.53
N ASN A 243 -6.14 30.11 15.55
CA ASN A 243 -4.89 30.60 14.99
C ASN A 243 -4.93 30.68 13.45
N PHE A 244 -5.67 29.77 12.82
CA PHE A 244 -5.85 29.67 11.37
C PHE A 244 -7.34 29.54 11.03
N THR A 245 -7.71 29.94 9.82
CA THR A 245 -9.05 29.71 9.26
C THR A 245 -9.13 28.49 8.36
N THR A 246 -7.97 27.96 7.92
CA THR A 246 -7.87 26.77 7.08
C THR A 246 -6.93 25.74 7.71
N ILE A 247 -7.17 24.47 7.39
CA ILE A 247 -6.35 23.35 7.85
C ILE A 247 -5.02 23.34 7.10
N THR A 248 -5.05 23.67 5.81
CA THR A 248 -3.87 23.81 4.96
C THR A 248 -2.85 24.80 5.53
N ASP A 249 -3.28 25.96 6.04
CA ASP A 249 -2.37 26.93 6.63
C ASP A 249 -1.74 26.43 7.93
N ALA A 250 -2.51 25.74 8.78
CA ALA A 250 -1.99 25.11 10.00
C ALA A 250 -0.96 24.01 9.69
N VAL A 251 -1.23 23.17 8.69
CA VAL A 251 -0.28 22.15 8.21
C VAL A 251 0.98 22.82 7.67
N ASN A 252 0.85 23.88 6.86
CA ASN A 252 1.99 24.62 6.32
C ASN A 252 2.85 25.27 7.41
N PHE A 253 2.22 25.75 8.49
CA PHE A 253 2.91 26.32 9.65
C PHE A 253 3.65 25.27 10.50
N ALA A 254 3.10 24.05 10.63
CA ALA A 254 3.69 23.00 11.45
C ALA A 254 5.18 22.71 11.11
N PRO A 255 6.02 22.32 12.09
CA PRO A 255 7.43 22.05 11.84
C PRO A 255 7.64 20.88 10.87
N ASN A 256 8.66 21.00 10.03
CA ASN A 256 9.07 19.91 9.14
C ASN A 256 9.94 18.89 9.88
N ASN A 257 9.76 17.60 9.60
CA ASN A 257 10.51 16.47 10.15
C ASN A 257 10.56 16.48 11.69
N SER A 258 9.48 16.93 12.33
CA SER A 258 9.36 16.96 13.78
C SER A 258 9.36 15.54 14.33
N TYR A 259 10.15 15.32 15.39
CA TYR A 259 10.06 14.09 16.20
C TYR A 259 8.89 14.15 17.18
N ASP A 260 8.47 15.36 17.55
CA ASP A 260 7.36 15.61 18.48
C ASP A 260 6.04 15.76 17.71
N ARG A 261 4.93 15.45 18.39
CA ARG A 261 3.59 15.60 17.81
C ARG A 261 3.20 17.06 17.70
N THR A 262 2.70 17.45 16.53
CA THR A 262 2.03 18.74 16.33
C THR A 262 0.54 18.51 16.24
N ILE A 263 -0.20 18.98 17.24
CA ILE A 263 -1.66 18.86 17.28
C ILE A 263 -2.27 20.05 16.55
N ILE A 264 -3.07 19.76 15.54
CA ILE A 264 -3.95 20.71 14.86
C ILE A 264 -5.37 20.38 15.30
N TYR A 265 -5.92 21.23 16.16
CA TYR A 265 -7.29 21.12 16.64
C TYR A 265 -8.21 21.90 15.70
N VAL A 266 -9.16 21.20 15.10
CA VAL A 266 -10.07 21.73 14.10
C VAL A 266 -11.43 21.86 14.75
N LYS A 267 -11.87 23.11 14.98
CA LYS A 267 -13.18 23.37 15.58
C LYS A 267 -14.30 22.98 14.62
N GLU A 268 -15.50 22.79 15.17
CA GLU A 268 -16.71 22.53 14.41
C GLU A 268 -16.86 23.45 13.20
N GLY A 269 -17.34 22.89 12.08
CA GLY A 269 -17.46 23.60 10.82
C GLY A 269 -17.23 22.69 9.62
N VAL A 270 -17.55 23.24 8.45
CA VAL A 270 -17.33 22.61 7.15
C VAL A 270 -16.19 23.33 6.44
N TYR A 271 -15.07 22.64 6.29
CA TYR A 271 -13.84 23.11 5.68
C TYR A 271 -13.76 22.61 4.24
N VAL A 272 -14.08 23.48 3.29
CA VAL A 272 -14.05 23.17 1.85
C VAL A 272 -12.63 23.37 1.31
N GLU A 273 -11.79 22.35 1.47
CA GLU A 273 -10.39 22.37 1.04
C GLU A 273 -9.87 20.98 0.69
N ASN A 274 -8.93 20.92 -0.26
CA ASN A 274 -8.14 19.71 -0.50
C ASN A 274 -6.80 19.86 0.24
N VAL A 275 -6.64 19.14 1.35
CA VAL A 275 -5.49 19.23 2.25
C VAL A 275 -4.43 18.20 1.87
N GLU A 276 -3.17 18.61 1.84
CA GLU A 276 -2.03 17.73 1.65
C GLU A 276 -1.06 17.82 2.84
N ILE A 277 -0.80 16.68 3.47
CA ILE A 277 0.23 16.51 4.50
C ILE A 277 1.41 15.79 3.84
N PRO A 278 2.41 16.52 3.33
CA PRO A 278 3.52 15.94 2.59
C PRO A 278 4.43 15.11 3.51
N SER A 279 5.30 14.29 2.90
CA SER A 279 6.14 13.33 3.64
C SER A 279 7.11 13.94 4.66
N TYR A 280 7.45 15.22 4.49
CA TYR A 280 8.29 15.97 5.43
C TYR A 280 7.50 16.62 6.57
N LYS A 281 6.17 16.51 6.63
CA LYS A 281 5.32 16.96 7.75
C LYS A 281 4.96 15.76 8.63
N THR A 282 5.92 15.31 9.43
CA THR A 282 5.79 14.11 10.28
C THR A 282 5.05 14.42 11.59
N ASN A 283 4.42 13.40 12.19
CA ASN A 283 3.78 13.45 13.50
C ASN A 283 2.67 14.53 13.64
N ILE A 284 1.96 14.81 12.55
CA ILE A 284 0.77 15.68 12.58
C ILE A 284 -0.41 14.91 13.18
N VAL A 285 -1.14 15.56 14.10
CA VAL A 285 -2.40 15.05 14.66
C VAL A 285 -3.52 16.00 14.26
N LEU A 286 -4.54 15.52 13.56
CA LEU A 286 -5.80 16.24 13.37
C LEU A 286 -6.80 15.80 14.43
N LEU A 287 -7.30 16.74 15.22
CA LEU A 287 -8.29 16.50 16.26
C LEU A 287 -9.51 17.39 16.01
N GLY A 288 -10.66 16.82 15.69
CA GLY A 288 -11.91 17.57 15.53
C GLY A 288 -12.68 17.76 16.84
N ASP A 289 -13.70 18.63 16.83
CA ASP A 289 -14.67 18.80 17.92
C ASP A 289 -15.64 17.62 18.05
N GLY A 290 -15.72 16.79 17.01
CA GLY A 290 -16.68 15.72 16.89
C GLY A 290 -16.84 15.35 15.42
N ARG A 291 -16.87 14.05 15.14
CA ARG A 291 -16.90 13.56 13.77
C ARG A 291 -18.12 14.06 12.98
N ASP A 292 -19.26 14.26 13.64
CA ASP A 292 -20.51 14.70 12.99
C ASP A 292 -20.57 16.21 12.70
N ILE A 293 -19.66 17.00 13.30
CA ILE A 293 -19.71 18.48 13.26
C ILE A 293 -18.43 19.11 12.72
N THR A 294 -17.34 18.35 12.61
CA THR A 294 -16.07 18.81 12.01
C THR A 294 -15.84 18.06 10.71
N VAL A 295 -15.98 18.76 9.57
CA VAL A 295 -15.98 18.12 8.24
C VAL A 295 -14.95 18.77 7.33
N ILE A 296 -14.01 17.99 6.80
CA ILE A 296 -13.17 18.39 5.66
C ILE A 296 -13.80 17.82 4.38
N THR A 297 -14.16 18.68 3.44
CA THR A 297 -14.91 18.30 2.24
C THR A 297 -14.26 18.82 0.95
N GLY A 298 -14.34 18.01 -0.10
CA GLY A 298 -13.82 18.29 -1.43
C GLY A 298 -14.59 17.52 -2.49
N ASN A 299 -14.31 17.75 -3.77
CA ASN A 299 -15.07 17.14 -4.87
C ASN A 299 -14.22 16.82 -6.11
N ARG A 300 -12.91 16.63 -5.94
CA ARG A 300 -12.04 16.25 -7.06
C ARG A 300 -12.36 14.81 -7.48
N SER A 301 -12.29 14.54 -8.78
CA SER A 301 -12.64 13.25 -9.36
C SER A 301 -11.86 12.95 -10.65
N VAL A 302 -11.84 11.67 -11.04
CA VAL A 302 -11.26 11.24 -12.31
C VAL A 302 -11.99 11.84 -13.53
N VAL A 303 -13.32 11.93 -13.48
CA VAL A 303 -14.11 12.53 -14.56
C VAL A 303 -13.76 14.01 -14.78
N ASP A 304 -13.44 14.74 -13.71
CA ASP A 304 -13.02 16.14 -13.79
C ASP A 304 -11.53 16.32 -14.16
N GLY A 305 -10.88 15.21 -14.52
CA GLY A 305 -9.52 15.15 -15.05
C GLY A 305 -8.44 15.07 -13.99
N TRP A 306 -8.74 14.70 -12.75
CA TRP A 306 -7.71 14.37 -11.75
C TRP A 306 -7.27 12.91 -11.88
N THR A 307 -6.07 12.57 -11.40
CA THR A 307 -5.74 11.17 -11.12
C THR A 307 -6.52 10.71 -9.88
N THR A 308 -6.77 9.40 -9.73
CA THR A 308 -7.32 8.86 -8.47
C THR A 308 -6.44 9.22 -7.27
N PHE A 309 -5.12 9.26 -7.45
CA PHE A 309 -4.19 9.63 -6.38
C PHE A 309 -4.37 11.09 -5.91
N ARG A 310 -4.63 12.04 -6.82
CA ARG A 310 -4.84 13.47 -6.50
C ARG A 310 -6.29 13.89 -6.31
N SER A 311 -7.24 12.97 -6.44
CA SER A 311 -8.65 13.27 -6.16
C SER A 311 -8.96 13.36 -4.66
N ALA A 312 -8.02 12.93 -3.80
CA ALA A 312 -8.16 12.94 -2.35
C ALA A 312 -8.56 14.32 -1.78
N THR A 313 -9.59 14.35 -0.93
CA THR A 313 -9.92 15.51 -0.08
C THR A 313 -8.83 15.73 0.95
N LEU A 314 -8.42 14.69 1.68
CA LEU A 314 -7.22 14.70 2.53
C LEU A 314 -6.20 13.68 2.01
N ALA A 315 -4.99 14.15 1.73
CA ALA A 315 -3.85 13.35 1.29
C ALA A 315 -2.74 13.34 2.34
N VAL A 316 -2.41 12.17 2.88
CA VAL A 316 -1.43 12.02 3.96
C VAL A 316 -0.22 11.19 3.51
N SER A 317 0.96 11.81 3.53
CA SER A 317 2.25 11.18 3.26
C SER A 317 3.23 11.27 4.43
N GLY A 318 2.94 12.10 5.45
CA GLY A 318 3.76 12.27 6.64
C GLY A 318 3.61 11.12 7.64
N GLU A 319 4.71 10.47 8.00
CA GLU A 319 4.75 9.37 8.99
C GLU A 319 4.22 9.80 10.36
N GLY A 320 3.58 8.86 11.07
CA GLY A 320 3.06 9.09 12.43
C GLY A 320 1.80 9.95 12.47
N PHE A 321 1.10 10.09 11.34
CA PHE A 321 -0.15 10.84 11.25
C PHE A 321 -1.24 10.23 12.13
N LEU A 322 -1.95 11.08 12.86
CA LEU A 322 -3.14 10.68 13.60
C LEU A 322 -4.33 11.55 13.25
N ALA A 323 -5.52 10.95 13.20
CA ALA A 323 -6.77 11.68 13.10
C ALA A 323 -7.78 11.17 14.12
N ARG A 324 -8.55 12.09 14.71
CA ARG A 324 -9.62 11.73 15.64
C ARG A 324 -10.80 12.71 15.57
N ASP A 325 -12.01 12.17 15.73
CA ASP A 325 -13.26 12.92 15.91
C ASP A 325 -13.51 13.94 14.76
N ILE A 326 -13.28 13.52 13.51
CA ILE A 326 -13.39 14.37 12.30
C ILE A 326 -13.93 13.56 11.10
N THR A 327 -14.65 14.22 10.19
CA THR A 327 -15.12 13.65 8.92
C THR A 327 -14.23 14.06 7.76
N PHE A 328 -13.89 13.11 6.89
CA PHE A 328 -13.29 13.33 5.58
C PHE A 328 -14.29 12.94 4.48
N GLU A 329 -14.62 13.87 3.60
CA GLU A 329 -15.68 13.68 2.62
C GLU A 329 -15.23 14.04 1.20
N ASN A 330 -15.64 13.23 0.22
CA ASN A 330 -15.64 13.61 -1.18
C ASN A 330 -17.06 13.62 -1.76
N THR A 331 -17.55 14.80 -2.13
CA THR A 331 -18.92 15.03 -2.60
C THR A 331 -19.05 15.00 -4.12
N ALA A 332 -18.08 14.45 -4.86
CA ALA A 332 -18.14 14.41 -6.32
C ALA A 332 -19.37 13.66 -6.85
N GLY A 333 -19.83 12.62 -6.15
CA GLY A 333 -20.97 11.79 -6.56
C GLY A 333 -20.56 10.57 -7.39
N PRO A 334 -21.44 9.55 -7.50
CA PRO A 334 -21.10 8.29 -8.17
C PRO A 334 -20.96 8.42 -9.69
N GLU A 335 -21.55 9.44 -10.30
CA GLU A 335 -21.40 9.78 -11.73
C GLU A 335 -20.02 10.31 -12.09
N LYS A 336 -19.23 10.71 -11.08
CA LYS A 336 -17.87 11.22 -11.24
C LYS A 336 -16.80 10.13 -11.15
N HIS A 337 -17.21 8.87 -11.00
CA HIS A 337 -16.33 7.71 -10.85
C HIS A 337 -15.37 7.88 -9.67
N GLN A 338 -14.08 7.54 -9.82
CA GLN A 338 -13.12 7.53 -8.72
C GLN A 338 -12.95 8.93 -8.10
N ALA A 339 -13.25 9.04 -6.81
CA ALA A 339 -13.21 10.29 -6.06
C ALA A 339 -12.87 10.01 -4.58
N VAL A 340 -11.60 10.21 -4.23
CA VAL A 340 -11.06 9.81 -2.93
C VAL A 340 -11.41 10.84 -1.86
N ALA A 341 -11.89 10.40 -0.70
CA ALA A 341 -12.08 11.24 0.48
C ALA A 341 -10.79 11.31 1.32
N LEU A 342 -10.20 10.15 1.62
CA LEU A 342 -8.95 10.04 2.38
C LEU A 342 -7.96 9.14 1.64
N ARG A 343 -6.73 9.64 1.44
CA ARG A 343 -5.59 8.85 0.98
C ARG A 343 -4.49 8.84 2.04
N VAL A 344 -3.99 7.66 2.36
CA VAL A 344 -2.86 7.49 3.30
C VAL A 344 -1.76 6.65 2.66
N ASN A 345 -0.56 7.23 2.54
CA ASN A 345 0.69 6.56 2.20
C ASN A 345 1.79 6.96 3.19
N ALA A 346 1.43 6.91 4.47
CA ALA A 346 2.29 7.20 5.60
C ALA A 346 2.40 5.95 6.49
N ASP A 347 3.60 5.68 7.00
CA ASP A 347 3.82 4.61 7.98
C ASP A 347 3.34 5.07 9.35
N PHE A 348 2.86 4.12 10.16
CA PHE A 348 2.35 4.35 11.51
C PHE A 348 1.22 5.39 11.58
N ALA A 349 0.34 5.38 10.57
CA ALA A 349 -0.85 6.22 10.56
C ALA A 349 -1.99 5.54 11.32
N ALA A 350 -2.66 6.25 12.23
CA ALA A 350 -3.85 5.74 12.91
C ALA A 350 -5.02 6.73 12.90
N ILE A 351 -6.23 6.22 12.70
CA ILE A 351 -7.45 7.01 12.54
C ILE A 351 -8.49 6.44 13.51
N TYR A 352 -9.07 7.28 14.37
CA TYR A 352 -9.95 6.85 15.45
C TYR A 352 -11.21 7.70 15.51
N LYS A 353 -12.41 7.07 15.53
CA LYS A 353 -13.68 7.81 15.59
C LYS A 353 -13.84 8.85 14.49
N CYS A 354 -13.47 8.48 13.26
CA CYS A 354 -13.65 9.34 12.10
C CYS A 354 -14.74 8.79 11.18
N ILE A 355 -15.33 9.67 10.36
CA ILE A 355 -16.18 9.26 9.25
C ILE A 355 -15.40 9.49 7.95
N ILE A 356 -15.38 8.51 7.07
CA ILE A 356 -14.80 8.63 5.73
C ILE A 356 -15.92 8.38 4.71
N ASN A 357 -16.40 9.44 4.06
CA ASN A 357 -17.59 9.40 3.22
C ASN A 357 -17.28 9.70 1.74
N GLY A 358 -17.76 8.83 0.87
CA GLY A 358 -17.63 8.98 -0.58
C GLY A 358 -18.56 8.03 -1.34
N TYR A 359 -18.18 7.71 -2.58
CA TYR A 359 -18.86 6.73 -3.43
C TYR A 359 -17.84 5.72 -3.95
N GLN A 360 -17.33 5.91 -5.17
CA GLN A 360 -16.31 5.05 -5.75
C GLN A 360 -14.92 5.51 -5.27
N ASP A 361 -14.10 4.55 -4.83
CA ASP A 361 -12.73 4.78 -4.36
C ASP A 361 -12.65 5.73 -3.13
N THR A 362 -13.54 5.58 -2.14
CA THR A 362 -13.62 6.49 -0.96
C THR A 362 -12.32 6.56 -0.15
N LEU A 363 -11.79 5.43 0.31
CA LEU A 363 -10.63 5.34 1.20
C LEU A 363 -9.47 4.63 0.50
N TYR A 364 -8.44 5.41 0.17
CA TYR A 364 -7.24 4.91 -0.46
C TYR A 364 -6.17 4.59 0.61
N VAL A 365 -6.19 3.36 1.11
CA VAL A 365 -5.16 2.76 1.96
C VAL A 365 -3.93 2.40 1.12
N HIS A 366 -3.26 3.44 0.60
CA HIS A 366 -2.29 3.32 -0.48
C HIS A 366 -1.10 2.43 -0.09
N SER A 367 -0.32 2.79 0.93
CA SER A 367 0.88 2.03 1.32
C SER A 367 1.26 2.20 2.80
N PHE A 368 2.25 1.41 3.25
CA PHE A 368 2.76 1.33 4.64
C PHE A 368 1.75 0.76 5.65
N ARG A 369 2.10 0.80 6.94
CA ARG A 369 1.26 0.27 8.03
C ARG A 369 0.26 1.31 8.52
N GLN A 370 -1.00 0.90 8.62
CA GLN A 370 -2.11 1.79 8.97
C GLN A 370 -3.09 1.08 9.94
N PHE A 371 -3.78 1.86 10.77
CA PHE A 371 -4.77 1.36 11.71
C PHE A 371 -6.01 2.25 11.78
N TYR A 372 -7.20 1.66 11.71
CA TYR A 372 -8.48 2.37 11.76
C TYR A 372 -9.34 1.75 12.86
N ARG A 373 -9.82 2.56 13.80
CA ARG A 373 -10.63 2.11 14.94
C ARG A 373 -11.92 2.91 15.06
N GLU A 374 -13.04 2.22 15.24
CA GLU A 374 -14.35 2.86 15.49
C GLU A 374 -14.68 3.94 14.43
N CYS A 375 -14.33 3.68 13.18
CA CYS A 375 -14.59 4.58 12.05
C CYS A 375 -15.80 4.11 11.25
N ASP A 376 -16.51 5.06 10.65
CA ASP A 376 -17.60 4.75 9.72
C ASP A 376 -17.12 5.05 8.30
N ILE A 377 -17.16 4.05 7.43
CA ILE A 377 -16.60 4.14 6.08
C ILE A 377 -17.69 3.87 5.07
N PHE A 378 -18.00 4.87 4.24
CA PHE A 378 -19.11 4.82 3.30
C PHE A 378 -18.65 4.79 1.85
N GLY A 379 -19.25 3.93 1.02
CA GLY A 379 -18.99 3.98 -0.41
C GLY A 379 -19.79 2.97 -1.23
N THR A 380 -19.44 2.85 -2.51
CA THR A 380 -20.14 2.00 -3.48
C THR A 380 -19.20 0.97 -4.09
N ILE A 381 -18.27 1.40 -4.94
CA ILE A 381 -17.35 0.53 -5.68
C ILE A 381 -15.94 0.75 -5.16
N ASP A 382 -15.26 -0.34 -4.79
CA ASP A 382 -13.84 -0.37 -4.38
C ASP A 382 -13.52 0.67 -3.29
N TYR A 383 -14.46 0.89 -2.37
CA TYR A 383 -14.39 2.07 -1.51
C TYR A 383 -13.37 1.94 -0.36
N ILE A 384 -12.77 0.76 -0.17
CA ILE A 384 -11.54 0.56 0.59
C ILE A 384 -10.51 -0.13 -0.32
N PHE A 385 -9.50 0.59 -0.78
CA PHE A 385 -8.60 0.07 -1.82
C PHE A 385 -7.14 0.49 -1.63
N GLY A 386 -6.23 -0.26 -2.23
CA GLY A 386 -4.79 0.00 -2.19
C GLY A 386 -3.96 -1.19 -1.70
N ASN A 387 -2.76 -0.90 -1.22
CA ASN A 387 -1.73 -1.89 -0.89
C ASN A 387 -0.99 -1.57 0.41
N ALA A 388 -1.66 -0.95 1.38
CA ALA A 388 -1.17 -0.86 2.75
C ALA A 388 -1.14 -2.24 3.43
N ALA A 389 -0.42 -2.34 4.54
CA ALA A 389 -0.68 -3.33 5.58
C ALA A 389 -1.61 -2.66 6.60
N VAL A 390 -2.91 -2.93 6.51
CA VAL A 390 -3.91 -2.17 7.25
C VAL A 390 -4.86 -3.06 8.03
N ILE A 391 -5.23 -2.60 9.22
CA ILE A 391 -6.25 -3.21 10.06
C ILE A 391 -7.36 -2.21 10.34
N PHE A 392 -8.60 -2.65 10.16
CA PHE A 392 -9.82 -1.99 10.61
C PHE A 392 -10.37 -2.76 11.81
N GLN A 393 -10.66 -2.07 12.91
CA GLN A 393 -11.23 -2.65 14.12
C GLN A 393 -12.46 -1.89 14.59
N GLY A 394 -13.54 -2.59 14.94
CA GLY A 394 -14.74 -1.94 15.49
C GLY A 394 -15.36 -0.91 14.56
N CYS A 395 -15.11 -1.00 13.26
CA CYS A 395 -15.58 -0.02 12.27
C CYS A 395 -16.93 -0.42 11.70
N ASP A 396 -17.73 0.56 11.31
CA ASP A 396 -18.92 0.35 10.50
C ASP A 396 -18.55 0.58 9.03
N ILE A 397 -18.66 -0.48 8.24
CA ILE A 397 -18.33 -0.49 6.81
C ILE A 397 -19.66 -0.51 6.05
N VAL A 398 -20.04 0.64 5.51
CA VAL A 398 -21.39 0.94 5.05
C VAL A 398 -21.44 1.07 3.53
N SER A 399 -22.05 0.09 2.87
CA SER A 399 -22.30 0.13 1.44
C SER A 399 -23.52 1.02 1.10
N LYS A 400 -23.34 1.95 0.18
CA LYS A 400 -24.37 2.88 -0.33
C LYS A 400 -24.99 2.38 -1.63
N MET A 401 -26.19 2.85 -1.95
CA MET A 401 -26.81 2.59 -3.25
C MET A 401 -25.96 3.14 -4.40
N PRO A 402 -25.51 2.31 -5.37
CA PRO A 402 -24.73 2.77 -6.52
C PRO A 402 -25.63 3.28 -7.65
N MET A 403 -25.04 3.67 -8.78
CA MET A 403 -25.85 4.03 -9.96
C MET A 403 -26.61 2.81 -10.54
N PRO A 404 -27.72 3.03 -11.25
CA PRO A 404 -28.45 1.95 -11.92
C PRO A 404 -27.54 1.07 -12.79
N GLY A 405 -27.67 -0.25 -12.63
CA GLY A 405 -26.87 -1.24 -13.36
C GLY A 405 -25.48 -1.51 -12.79
N GLN A 406 -25.08 -0.82 -11.72
CA GLN A 406 -23.86 -1.12 -10.99
C GLN A 406 -24.10 -2.13 -9.85
N PHE A 407 -23.03 -2.40 -9.11
CA PHE A 407 -22.96 -3.25 -7.94
C PHE A 407 -22.13 -2.51 -6.88
N THR A 408 -22.11 -3.02 -5.65
CA THR A 408 -21.17 -2.52 -4.62
C THR A 408 -20.06 -3.52 -4.37
N VAL A 409 -18.86 -3.03 -4.06
CA VAL A 409 -17.73 -3.84 -3.62
C VAL A 409 -16.97 -3.08 -2.55
N ILE A 410 -16.72 -3.74 -1.42
CA ILE A 410 -16.04 -3.12 -0.29
C ILE A 410 -14.56 -2.95 -0.60
N THR A 411 -13.84 -4.05 -0.84
CA THR A 411 -12.38 -4.00 -0.99
C THR A 411 -11.88 -4.22 -2.42
N ALA A 412 -10.83 -3.47 -2.78
CA ALA A 412 -10.02 -3.72 -3.98
C ALA A 412 -8.53 -3.66 -3.63
N GLN A 413 -8.02 -4.78 -3.09
CA GLN A 413 -6.63 -4.85 -2.63
C GLN A 413 -5.67 -5.12 -3.81
N SER A 414 -4.54 -4.42 -3.81
CA SER A 414 -3.63 -4.36 -4.95
C SER A 414 -2.21 -4.84 -4.67
N ARG A 415 -2.07 -5.91 -3.89
CA ARG A 415 -0.79 -6.60 -3.73
C ARG A 415 -0.40 -7.27 -5.03
N ASP A 416 0.80 -6.94 -5.53
CA ASP A 416 1.25 -7.29 -6.88
C ASP A 416 2.25 -8.46 -6.88
N THR A 417 2.90 -8.72 -5.73
CA THR A 417 3.85 -9.82 -5.56
C THR A 417 3.67 -10.51 -4.20
N ALA A 418 4.00 -11.80 -4.12
CA ALA A 418 3.92 -12.57 -2.88
C ALA A 418 4.91 -12.10 -1.79
N ASP A 419 5.99 -11.42 -2.17
CA ASP A 419 7.03 -10.95 -1.26
C ASP A 419 6.64 -9.68 -0.48
N GLU A 420 5.57 -9.00 -0.90
CA GLU A 420 5.00 -7.83 -0.21
C GLU A 420 4.19 -8.24 1.02
N ASP A 421 4.44 -7.55 2.13
CA ASP A 421 3.80 -7.83 3.41
C ASP A 421 2.61 -6.89 3.65
N THR A 422 1.71 -6.86 2.68
CA THR A 422 0.58 -5.93 2.59
C THR A 422 -0.74 -6.67 2.47
N GLY A 423 -1.85 -6.00 2.74
CA GLY A 423 -3.18 -6.61 2.78
C GLY A 423 -4.14 -5.80 3.63
N ILE A 424 -5.43 -6.09 3.48
CA ILE A 424 -6.51 -5.47 4.24
C ILE A 424 -7.05 -6.50 5.24
N SER A 425 -7.01 -6.19 6.54
CA SER A 425 -7.64 -6.99 7.59
C SER A 425 -8.81 -6.21 8.19
N ILE A 426 -9.99 -6.79 8.16
CA ILE A 426 -11.22 -6.22 8.71
C ILE A 426 -11.63 -7.09 9.90
N GLN A 427 -11.42 -6.60 11.11
CA GLN A 427 -11.58 -7.37 12.34
C GLN A 427 -12.67 -6.75 13.22
N ASN A 428 -13.59 -7.57 13.72
CA ASN A 428 -14.65 -7.13 14.64
C ASN A 428 -15.38 -5.86 14.13
N CYS A 429 -15.72 -5.84 12.84
CA CYS A 429 -16.39 -4.72 12.18
C CYS A 429 -17.85 -5.08 11.86
N SER A 430 -18.69 -4.07 11.61
CA SER A 430 -20.05 -4.26 11.10
C SER A 430 -20.07 -4.00 9.59
N ILE A 431 -20.36 -5.03 8.80
CA ILE A 431 -20.54 -4.91 7.36
C ILE A 431 -22.03 -4.74 7.08
N VAL A 432 -22.43 -3.51 6.76
CA VAL A 432 -23.84 -3.10 6.64
C VAL A 432 -24.09 -2.30 5.36
N ALA A 433 -25.36 -2.05 5.08
CA ALA A 433 -25.81 -1.29 3.93
C ALA A 433 -26.75 -0.16 4.36
N THR A 434 -26.82 0.91 3.58
CA THR A 434 -27.89 1.90 3.72
C THR A 434 -29.25 1.26 3.43
N ASP A 435 -30.32 1.78 4.05
CA ASP A 435 -31.67 1.19 3.96
C ASP A 435 -32.16 0.96 2.52
N ASP A 436 -31.84 1.90 1.62
CA ASP A 436 -32.18 1.86 0.21
C ASP A 436 -31.43 0.76 -0.56
N LEU A 437 -30.16 0.52 -0.24
CA LEU A 437 -29.38 -0.60 -0.79
C LEU A 437 -29.85 -1.93 -0.22
N HIS A 438 -30.06 -2.01 1.10
CA HIS A 438 -30.51 -3.23 1.79
C HIS A 438 -31.85 -3.73 1.24
N SER A 439 -32.76 -2.81 0.90
CA SER A 439 -34.07 -3.13 0.34
C SER A 439 -34.05 -3.38 -1.18
N SER A 440 -32.87 -3.41 -1.81
CA SER A 440 -32.72 -3.52 -3.26
C SER A 440 -32.27 -4.91 -3.71
N ILE A 441 -32.26 -5.13 -5.02
CA ILE A 441 -31.70 -6.33 -5.66
C ILE A 441 -30.23 -6.15 -6.09
N VAL A 442 -29.60 -5.04 -5.72
CA VAL A 442 -28.23 -4.71 -6.13
C VAL A 442 -27.27 -5.68 -5.47
N LYS A 443 -26.44 -6.32 -6.30
CA LYS A 443 -25.42 -7.24 -5.80
C LYS A 443 -24.31 -6.48 -5.09
N SER A 444 -23.91 -7.01 -3.93
CA SER A 444 -22.86 -6.43 -3.09
C SER A 444 -21.83 -7.50 -2.74
N TYR A 445 -20.54 -7.15 -2.70
CA TYR A 445 -19.44 -8.09 -2.53
C TYR A 445 -18.41 -7.60 -1.50
N LEU A 446 -17.81 -8.53 -0.77
CA LEU A 446 -16.74 -8.28 0.19
C LEU A 446 -15.47 -7.73 -0.47
N GLY A 447 -15.18 -8.12 -1.70
CA GLY A 447 -13.99 -7.63 -2.40
C GLY A 447 -13.79 -8.19 -3.81
N ARG A 448 -12.81 -7.61 -4.52
CA ARG A 448 -12.32 -8.08 -5.83
C ARG A 448 -10.82 -7.81 -6.04
N PRO A 449 -10.08 -8.69 -6.73
CA PRO A 449 -8.63 -8.63 -6.74
C PRO A 449 -8.10 -7.61 -7.76
N TRP A 450 -7.81 -6.39 -7.30
CA TRP A 450 -7.26 -5.36 -8.19
C TRP A 450 -5.91 -5.80 -8.78
N ARG A 451 -5.10 -6.58 -8.03
CA ARG A 451 -3.87 -7.21 -8.52
C ARG A 451 -3.78 -8.68 -8.13
N VAL A 452 -2.86 -9.39 -8.78
CA VAL A 452 -2.80 -10.86 -8.83
C VAL A 452 -2.55 -11.53 -7.47
N PHE A 453 -1.89 -10.86 -6.52
CA PHE A 453 -1.68 -11.40 -5.17
C PHE A 453 -2.59 -10.74 -4.13
N SER A 454 -3.74 -10.20 -4.56
CA SER A 454 -4.70 -9.50 -3.70
C SER A 454 -4.92 -10.25 -2.38
N ARG A 455 -4.85 -9.54 -1.24
CA ARG A 455 -4.95 -10.14 0.09
C ARG A 455 -5.90 -9.35 0.99
N THR A 456 -7.04 -9.94 1.30
CA THR A 456 -8.06 -9.35 2.18
C THR A 456 -8.62 -10.41 3.11
N VAL A 457 -8.81 -10.09 4.39
CA VAL A 457 -9.47 -10.98 5.35
C VAL A 457 -10.56 -10.26 6.14
N TYR A 458 -11.62 -11.01 6.47
CA TYR A 458 -12.67 -10.59 7.39
C TYR A 458 -12.68 -11.54 8.58
N LEU A 459 -12.43 -10.99 9.77
CA LEU A 459 -12.26 -11.73 11.02
C LEU A 459 -13.32 -11.26 12.02
N GLU A 460 -14.06 -12.20 12.63
CA GLU A 460 -14.98 -11.94 13.75
C GLU A 460 -15.97 -10.80 13.51
N SER A 461 -16.34 -10.58 12.24
CA SER A 461 -17.13 -9.42 11.82
C SER A 461 -18.58 -9.79 11.59
N TYR A 462 -19.49 -8.85 11.87
CA TYR A 462 -20.89 -8.98 11.49
C TYR A 462 -21.04 -8.74 9.97
N VAL A 463 -21.72 -9.64 9.26
CA VAL A 463 -21.98 -9.53 7.83
C VAL A 463 -23.49 -9.53 7.58
N GLY A 464 -24.02 -8.41 7.07
CA GLY A 464 -25.41 -8.28 6.64
C GLY A 464 -25.74 -9.14 5.40
N ASP A 465 -27.02 -9.48 5.24
CA ASP A 465 -27.53 -10.38 4.18
C ASP A 465 -27.58 -9.76 2.77
N PHE A 466 -27.29 -8.46 2.65
CA PHE A 466 -27.15 -7.78 1.37
C PHE A 466 -25.91 -8.23 0.57
N ILE A 467 -24.95 -8.90 1.21
CA ILE A 467 -23.78 -9.49 0.55
C ILE A 467 -24.21 -10.72 -0.27
N ASP A 468 -23.90 -10.72 -1.56
CA ASP A 468 -24.20 -11.84 -2.47
C ASP A 468 -23.56 -13.13 -1.91
N PRO A 469 -24.26 -14.29 -1.90
CA PRO A 469 -23.74 -15.52 -1.30
C PRO A 469 -22.38 -15.98 -1.85
N THR A 470 -22.02 -15.58 -3.08
CA THR A 470 -20.68 -15.81 -3.64
C THR A 470 -19.57 -15.09 -2.85
N GLY A 471 -19.91 -14.02 -2.14
CA GLY A 471 -19.05 -13.21 -1.27
C GLY A 471 -18.10 -12.30 -2.03
N TRP A 472 -17.40 -12.85 -3.02
CA TRP A 472 -16.28 -12.21 -3.71
C TRP A 472 -16.53 -12.15 -5.22
N ARG A 473 -15.96 -11.13 -5.88
CA ARG A 473 -16.13 -10.93 -7.32
C ARG A 473 -14.80 -10.93 -8.07
N GLN A 474 -14.79 -11.52 -9.26
CA GLN A 474 -13.62 -11.47 -10.16
C GLN A 474 -13.35 -10.03 -10.61
N TRP A 475 -12.07 -9.67 -10.77
CA TRP A 475 -11.69 -8.40 -11.39
C TRP A 475 -11.80 -8.47 -12.91
N SER A 476 -11.11 -9.45 -13.53
CA SER A 476 -11.12 -9.67 -14.97
C SER A 476 -10.73 -11.12 -15.30
N GLY A 477 -11.71 -11.96 -15.64
CA GLY A 477 -11.50 -13.39 -15.89
C GLY A 477 -10.91 -14.10 -14.69
N ASP A 478 -10.06 -15.11 -14.95
CA ASP A 478 -9.47 -15.96 -13.90
C ASP A 478 -8.12 -15.44 -13.36
N LEU A 479 -7.71 -14.23 -13.77
CA LEU A 479 -6.43 -13.66 -13.38
C LEU A 479 -6.37 -13.42 -11.85
N GLY A 480 -5.38 -14.02 -11.19
CA GLY A 480 -5.13 -13.84 -9.76
C GLY A 480 -5.98 -14.73 -8.85
N LEU A 481 -6.96 -15.48 -9.36
CA LEU A 481 -7.87 -16.28 -8.51
C LEU A 481 -7.19 -17.47 -7.83
N ASP A 482 -6.04 -17.89 -8.36
CA ASP A 482 -5.20 -18.96 -7.82
C ASP A 482 -4.11 -18.47 -6.85
N THR A 483 -3.85 -17.16 -6.84
CA THR A 483 -2.69 -16.53 -6.18
C THR A 483 -3.07 -15.47 -5.15
N LEU A 484 -4.31 -14.96 -5.20
CA LEU A 484 -4.90 -14.13 -4.16
C LEU A 484 -5.05 -14.91 -2.84
N TYR A 485 -5.28 -14.19 -1.74
CA TYR A 485 -5.63 -14.76 -0.44
C TYR A 485 -6.83 -14.00 0.14
N TYR A 486 -8.02 -14.58 -0.01
CA TYR A 486 -9.27 -14.06 0.55
C TYR A 486 -9.76 -14.96 1.66
N GLY A 487 -9.79 -14.41 2.87
CA GLY A 487 -10.02 -15.17 4.08
C GLY A 487 -11.26 -14.71 4.85
N GLU A 488 -12.02 -15.68 5.37
CA GLU A 488 -13.10 -15.45 6.32
C GLU A 488 -12.87 -16.29 7.59
N TYR A 489 -12.89 -15.68 8.77
CA TYR A 489 -12.69 -16.33 10.07
C TYR A 489 -13.78 -15.88 11.05
N GLU A 490 -14.56 -16.84 11.58
CA GLU A 490 -15.57 -16.63 12.64
C GLU A 490 -16.51 -15.41 12.45
N ASN A 491 -16.80 -15.05 11.20
CA ASN A 491 -17.79 -14.02 10.88
C ASN A 491 -19.21 -14.50 11.22
N TYR A 492 -20.05 -13.58 11.67
CA TYR A 492 -21.43 -13.86 12.08
C TYR A 492 -22.42 -12.92 11.38
N GLY A 493 -23.72 -13.16 11.58
CA GLY A 493 -24.77 -12.41 10.89
C GLY A 493 -25.29 -13.14 9.65
N PRO A 494 -26.38 -12.64 9.03
CA PRO A 494 -27.12 -13.40 8.04
C PRO A 494 -26.40 -13.52 6.67
N GLY A 495 -25.41 -12.67 6.39
CA GLY A 495 -24.56 -12.76 5.19
C GLY A 495 -23.25 -13.54 5.37
N SER A 496 -22.97 -14.08 6.57
CA SER A 496 -21.69 -14.74 6.87
C SER A 496 -21.60 -16.20 6.42
N GLY A 497 -22.69 -16.78 5.89
CA GLY A 497 -22.71 -18.18 5.43
C GLY A 497 -21.72 -18.44 4.29
N THR A 498 -20.86 -19.45 4.44
CA THR A 498 -19.73 -19.71 3.51
C THR A 498 -19.99 -20.81 2.47
N GLU A 499 -21.12 -21.52 2.58
CA GLU A 499 -21.46 -22.70 1.76
C GLU A 499 -21.58 -22.43 0.25
N ASN A 500 -21.94 -21.20 -0.12
CA ASN A 500 -22.16 -20.76 -1.51
C ASN A 500 -21.06 -19.81 -2.02
N ARG A 501 -19.98 -19.65 -1.25
CA ARG A 501 -18.85 -18.81 -1.65
C ARG A 501 -18.19 -19.32 -2.93
N VAL A 502 -17.44 -18.44 -3.57
CA VAL A 502 -16.61 -18.77 -4.71
C VAL A 502 -15.69 -19.96 -4.44
N LYS A 503 -15.39 -20.75 -5.47
CA LYS A 503 -14.53 -21.95 -5.40
C LYS A 503 -13.09 -21.70 -5.84
N TRP A 504 -12.61 -20.46 -5.69
CA TRP A 504 -11.26 -20.09 -6.12
C TRP A 504 -10.22 -20.71 -5.20
N THR A 505 -9.07 -21.12 -5.73
CA THR A 505 -7.99 -21.69 -4.93
C THR A 505 -7.48 -20.70 -3.86
N GLY A 506 -7.49 -19.39 -4.18
CA GLY A 506 -7.09 -18.34 -3.24
C GLY A 506 -8.16 -17.94 -2.21
N TYR A 507 -9.35 -18.54 -2.24
CA TYR A 507 -10.37 -18.32 -1.20
C TYR A 507 -10.19 -19.34 -0.07
N HIS A 508 -10.26 -18.87 1.17
CA HIS A 508 -9.95 -19.64 2.36
C HIS A 508 -10.98 -19.39 3.46
N ILE A 509 -11.55 -20.48 3.98
CA ILE A 509 -12.13 -20.47 5.33
C ILE A 509 -10.96 -20.70 6.27
N MET A 510 -10.65 -19.70 7.08
CA MET A 510 -9.42 -19.66 7.87
C MET A 510 -9.59 -20.42 9.18
N ASP A 511 -8.48 -20.94 9.72
CA ASP A 511 -8.39 -21.36 11.11
C ASP A 511 -7.79 -20.25 12.00
N TYR A 512 -7.69 -20.52 13.30
CA TYR A 512 -7.11 -19.59 14.27
C TYR A 512 -5.67 -19.18 13.92
N TYR A 513 -4.83 -20.11 13.44
CA TYR A 513 -3.42 -19.83 13.17
C TYR A 513 -3.25 -18.97 11.92
N ASP A 514 -4.07 -19.20 10.90
CA ASP A 514 -4.16 -18.33 9.74
C ASP A 514 -4.62 -16.93 10.14
N ALA A 515 -5.71 -16.84 10.92
CA ALA A 515 -6.31 -15.58 11.35
C ALA A 515 -5.38 -14.75 12.25
N ALA A 516 -4.63 -15.40 13.15
CA ALA A 516 -3.67 -14.74 14.04
C ALA A 516 -2.61 -13.92 13.27
N ASN A 517 -2.23 -14.33 12.05
CA ASN A 517 -1.26 -13.60 11.23
C ASN A 517 -1.77 -12.24 10.73
N PHE A 518 -3.08 -11.99 10.81
CA PHE A 518 -3.74 -10.76 10.35
C PHE A 518 -4.19 -9.85 11.51
N THR A 519 -3.74 -10.15 12.72
CA THR A 519 -3.99 -9.36 13.94
C THR A 519 -3.03 -8.19 14.09
N VAL A 520 -3.31 -7.29 15.03
CA VAL A 520 -2.52 -6.08 15.27
C VAL A 520 -1.07 -6.39 15.61
N SER A 521 -0.81 -7.34 16.51
CA SER A 521 0.55 -7.66 16.95
C SER A 521 1.40 -8.32 15.86
N GLU A 522 0.80 -9.13 14.98
CA GLU A 522 1.55 -9.88 13.96
C GLU A 522 1.64 -9.14 12.62
N PHE A 523 0.53 -8.55 12.14
CA PHE A 523 0.44 -8.03 10.78
C PHE A 523 1.06 -6.63 10.64
N ILE A 524 0.77 -5.74 11.59
CA ILE A 524 1.25 -4.35 11.58
C ILE A 524 2.21 -4.04 12.73
N ILE A 525 2.54 -5.05 13.55
CA ILE A 525 3.44 -4.94 14.70
C ILE A 525 2.99 -3.79 15.62
N GLY A 526 1.68 -3.76 15.90
CA GLY A 526 1.01 -2.64 16.58
C GLY A 526 1.61 -2.32 17.95
N ASP A 527 2.05 -3.33 18.69
CA ASP A 527 2.69 -3.19 20.00
C ASP A 527 3.89 -2.22 20.00
N GLU A 528 4.54 -2.02 18.86
CA GLU A 528 5.70 -1.11 18.76
C GLU A 528 5.32 0.37 18.66
N TRP A 529 4.08 0.70 18.27
CA TRP A 529 3.72 2.08 17.91
C TRP A 529 2.32 2.51 18.32
N LEU A 530 1.33 1.61 18.35
CA LEU A 530 -0.07 1.96 18.70
C LEU A 530 -0.22 2.39 20.15
N GLN A 531 0.53 1.80 21.09
CA GLN A 531 0.47 2.25 22.48
C GLN A 531 0.81 3.74 22.65
N ALA A 532 1.67 4.30 21.79
CA ALA A 532 2.02 5.71 21.81
C ALA A 532 0.91 6.60 21.25
N THR A 533 -0.05 6.09 20.47
CA THR A 533 -1.17 6.87 19.92
C THR A 533 -2.21 7.20 20.98
N SER A 534 -2.29 6.39 22.05
CA SER A 534 -3.36 6.41 23.05
C SER A 534 -4.74 6.04 22.49
N PHE A 535 -4.82 5.54 21.26
CA PHE A 535 -6.03 4.97 20.71
C PHE A 535 -6.21 3.54 21.21
N PRO A 536 -7.45 3.10 21.48
CA PRO A 536 -7.72 1.72 21.86
C PRO A 536 -7.48 0.80 20.66
N TYR A 537 -6.97 -0.40 20.94
CA TYR A 537 -6.80 -1.45 19.95
C TYR A 537 -6.80 -2.81 20.65
N ASP A 538 -7.22 -3.84 19.92
CA ASP A 538 -7.17 -5.23 20.37
C ASP A 538 -5.97 -5.90 19.68
N ASP A 539 -5.07 -6.49 20.47
CA ASP A 539 -3.79 -7.05 19.98
C ASP A 539 -3.98 -8.25 19.03
N GLY A 540 -4.99 -9.08 19.32
CA GLY A 540 -5.25 -10.38 18.72
C GLY A 540 -6.72 -10.59 18.36
N ILE A 541 -7.05 -11.83 17.99
CA ILE A 541 -8.41 -12.40 17.96
C ILE A 541 -8.74 -13.02 19.31
#